data_AF-A0A382R0E8-F1
#
_entry.id   AF-A0A382R0E8-F1
#
_cell.length_a   1.000
_cell.length_b   1.000
_cell.length_c   1.000
_cell.angle_alpha   90.00
_cell.angle_beta   90.00
_cell.angle_gamma   90.00
#
_symmetry.space_group_name_H-M   'P 1'
#
loop_
_entity.id
_entity.type
_entity.pdbx_description
1 polymer ?
#
loop_
_entity_poly.entity_id
_entity_poly.type
_entity_poly.pdbx_seq_one_letter_code
_entity_poly.pdbx_strand_id
1 'polypeptide(L)'
;MSTIIKIENLSKVYRLGMIGSHTVFDDIKRTWAGISRKKDPALLSAETNIRKEKNKGDFIWALKDINLEVNEGDVLGIIGKNGAGKSTLLKILSRITSPTKGIVKIKGKIASLLEVGTGFHPELTGRENIYLNGAVLGMTKREIDQKLDEIIEFSGIERYIDTPVKR
;
A
#
# COMPACT_ATOMS: atom_id res chain seq x y z
N MET A 1 -14.87 -7.51 20.18
CA MET A 1 -14.07 -7.57 18.94
C MET A 1 -13.16 -6.36 18.92
N SER A 2 -11.86 -6.54 18.64
CA SER A 2 -10.90 -5.44 18.66
C SER A 2 -10.79 -4.82 17.26
N THR A 3 -10.91 -3.49 17.14
CA THR A 3 -10.67 -2.81 15.85
C THR A 3 -9.18 -2.87 15.52
N ILE A 4 -8.84 -3.49 14.38
CA ILE A 4 -7.47 -3.69 13.90
C ILE A 4 -7.07 -2.70 12.83
N ILE A 5 -8.01 -2.20 12.02
CA ILE A 5 -7.80 -1.13 11.04
C ILE A 5 -8.86 -0.05 11.27
N LYS A 6 -8.42 1.19 11.45
CA LYS A 6 -9.30 2.35 11.57
C LYS A 6 -8.82 3.47 10.65
N ILE A 7 -9.70 3.90 9.75
CA ILE A 7 -9.48 4.96 8.77
C ILE A 7 -10.35 6.14 9.14
N GLU A 8 -9.74 7.31 9.31
CA GLU A 8 -10.42 8.55 9.69
C GLU A 8 -10.13 9.65 8.67
N ASN A 9 -11.16 10.08 7.94
CA ASN A 9 -11.15 11.16 6.94
C ASN A 9 -10.03 11.02 5.89
N LEU A 10 -9.83 9.80 5.40
CA LEU A 10 -8.73 9.47 4.49
C LEU A 10 -8.98 10.04 3.08
N SER A 11 -8.01 10.80 2.62
CA SER A 11 -8.09 11.57 1.38
C SER A 11 -6.73 11.55 0.67
N LYS A 12 -6.71 11.31 -0.65
CA LYS A 12 -5.48 11.25 -1.46
C LYS A 12 -5.69 11.93 -2.82
N VAL A 13 -4.82 12.90 -3.10
CA VAL A 13 -4.73 13.59 -4.39
C VAL A 13 -3.44 13.19 -5.11
N TYR A 14 -3.53 12.94 -6.41
CA TYR A 14 -2.38 12.84 -7.30
C TYR A 14 -2.31 14.04 -8.23
N ARG A 15 -1.09 14.38 -8.66
CA ARG A 15 -0.87 15.32 -9.76
C ARG A 15 -0.60 14.53 -11.05
N LEU A 16 -1.41 14.71 -12.08
CA LEU A 16 -1.21 14.15 -13.41
C LEU A 16 0.02 14.75 -14.10
N GLY A 17 0.76 13.94 -14.85
CA GLY A 17 1.91 14.38 -15.64
C GLY A 17 3.24 14.44 -14.89
N MET A 18 3.27 14.21 -13.57
CA MET A 18 4.51 14.02 -12.81
C MET A 18 4.63 12.55 -12.39
N ILE A 19 5.36 11.75 -13.18
CA ILE A 19 5.80 10.42 -12.75
C ILE A 19 7.12 10.63 -12.01
N GLY A 20 7.13 10.39 -10.69
CA GLY A 20 8.37 10.13 -9.95
C GLY A 20 9.05 11.28 -9.19
N SER A 21 8.46 12.47 -9.04
CA SER A 21 9.10 13.54 -8.26
C SER A 21 8.17 14.14 -7.20
N HIS A 22 8.03 13.45 -6.07
CA HIS A 22 7.96 14.15 -4.80
C HIS A 22 9.41 14.41 -4.39
N THR A 23 9.86 15.65 -4.54
CA THR A 23 11.15 16.03 -3.96
C THR A 23 10.99 15.89 -2.45
N VAL A 24 11.97 15.31 -1.74
CA VAL A 24 11.96 15.25 -0.26
C VAL A 24 11.68 16.63 0.35
N PHE A 25 12.13 17.69 -0.33
CA PHE A 25 11.82 19.10 0.00
C PHE A 25 10.33 19.47 -0.04
N ASP A 26 9.55 18.92 -0.97
CA ASP A 26 8.11 19.19 -1.08
C ASP A 26 7.33 18.53 0.06
N ASP A 27 7.75 17.33 0.48
CA ASP A 27 7.18 16.63 1.63
C ASP A 27 7.51 17.38 2.94
N ILE A 28 8.76 17.83 3.10
CA ILE A 28 9.16 18.67 4.25
C ILE A 28 8.33 19.96 4.29
N LYS A 29 8.19 20.69 3.18
CA LYS A 29 7.37 21.91 3.13
C LYS A 29 5.92 21.66 3.52
N ARG A 30 5.34 20.52 3.15
CA ARG A 30 3.99 20.10 3.57
C ARG A 30 3.90 19.81 5.07
N THR A 31 4.87 19.11 5.63
CA THR A 31 4.90 18.85 7.08
C THR A 31 5.01 20.15 7.88
N TRP A 32 5.84 21.10 7.43
CA TRP A 32 5.97 22.43 8.03
C TRP A 32 4.72 23.30 7.85
N ALA A 33 4.04 23.21 6.71
CA ALA A 33 2.74 23.84 6.50
C ALA A 33 1.62 23.21 7.34
N GLY A 34 1.75 21.97 7.80
CA GLY A 34 0.81 21.37 8.77
C GLY A 34 1.03 21.85 10.21
N ILE A 35 2.26 22.24 10.56
CA ILE A 35 2.63 22.80 11.88
C ILE A 35 2.27 24.28 11.96
N SER A 36 2.46 25.02 10.86
CA SER A 36 1.94 26.38 10.73
C SER A 36 0.44 26.30 10.44
N ARG A 37 -0.42 27.13 11.06
CA ARG A 37 -1.89 27.12 10.84
C ARG A 37 -2.36 27.47 9.41
N LYS A 38 -1.49 27.41 8.39
CA LYS A 38 -1.75 27.72 6.99
C LYS A 38 -2.16 26.44 6.25
N LYS A 39 -3.34 26.45 5.62
CA LYS A 39 -3.87 25.34 4.80
C LYS A 39 -2.85 24.93 3.72
N ASP A 40 -2.63 23.62 3.54
CA ASP A 40 -1.71 23.07 2.53
C ASP A 40 -2.07 23.61 1.12
N PRO A 41 -1.15 24.33 0.46
CA PRO A 41 -1.39 24.94 -0.85
C PRO A 41 -1.75 23.94 -1.95
N ALA A 42 -1.32 22.68 -1.84
CA ALA A 42 -1.70 21.62 -2.78
C ALA A 42 -3.17 21.18 -2.63
N LEU A 43 -3.72 21.29 -1.42
CA LEU A 43 -5.11 20.96 -1.14
C LEU A 43 -6.04 22.09 -1.56
N LEU A 44 -5.62 23.34 -1.33
CA LEU A 44 -6.32 24.53 -1.82
C LEU A 44 -6.40 24.55 -3.35
N SER A 45 -5.29 24.26 -4.02
CA SER A 45 -5.25 24.18 -5.49
C SER A 45 -6.05 23.01 -6.04
N ALA A 46 -6.04 21.83 -5.40
CA ALA A 46 -6.91 20.71 -5.79
C ALA A 46 -8.40 21.07 -5.63
N GLU A 47 -8.82 21.62 -4.49
CA GLU A 47 -10.21 22.02 -4.23
C GLU A 47 -10.69 23.13 -5.18
N THR A 48 -9.80 24.07 -5.54
CA THR A 48 -10.12 25.19 -6.45
C THR A 48 -10.15 24.76 -7.92
N ASN A 49 -9.22 23.90 -8.34
CA ASN A 49 -9.12 23.44 -9.73
C ASN A 49 -10.18 22.41 -10.11
N ILE A 50 -10.72 21.66 -9.14
CA ILE A 50 -11.78 20.68 -9.41
C ILE A 50 -13.15 21.37 -9.51
N ARG A 51 -13.33 22.54 -8.90
CA ARG A 51 -14.56 23.35 -9.01
C ARG A 51 -14.66 24.14 -10.31
N LYS A 52 -13.56 24.37 -11.05
CA LYS A 52 -13.57 25.01 -12.38
C LYS A 52 -13.54 23.91 -13.45
N GLU A 53 -14.67 23.69 -14.10
CA GLU A 53 -14.90 22.58 -15.03
C GLU A 53 -13.89 22.43 -16.19
N LYS A 54 -13.73 21.16 -16.60
CA LYS A 54 -13.54 20.65 -17.97
C LYS A 54 -12.23 20.90 -18.75
N ASN A 55 -11.18 21.49 -18.20
CA ASN A 55 -9.89 21.53 -18.89
C ASN A 55 -8.72 21.13 -17.98
N LYS A 56 -8.13 19.95 -18.27
CA LYS A 56 -6.83 19.43 -17.80
C LYS A 56 -6.46 19.85 -16.37
N GLY A 57 -7.23 19.36 -15.40
CA GLY A 57 -6.82 19.48 -14.01
C GLY A 57 -5.52 18.72 -13.79
N ASP A 58 -4.46 19.45 -13.44
CA ASP A 58 -3.21 18.88 -12.97
C ASP A 58 -3.42 17.90 -11.82
N PHE A 59 -4.56 17.95 -11.10
CA PHE A 59 -4.80 17.15 -9.89
C PHE A 59 -6.07 16.29 -9.98
N ILE A 60 -5.99 15.06 -9.47
CA ILE A 60 -7.10 14.10 -9.36
C ILE A 60 -7.22 13.58 -7.93
N TRP A 61 -8.44 13.56 -7.38
CA TRP A 61 -8.74 12.81 -6.16
C TRP A 61 -8.83 11.32 -6.48
N ALA A 62 -7.90 10.54 -5.93
CA ALA A 62 -7.99 9.09 -5.97
C ALA A 62 -8.83 8.55 -4.80
N LEU A 63 -8.81 9.22 -3.64
CA LEU A 63 -9.65 8.91 -2.49
C LEU A 63 -10.12 10.22 -1.87
N LYS A 64 -11.37 10.27 -1.43
CA LYS A 64 -11.94 11.46 -0.79
C LYS A 64 -12.80 11.07 0.40
N ASP A 65 -12.38 11.54 1.57
CA ASP A 65 -13.10 11.49 2.84
C ASP A 65 -13.59 10.08 3.23
N ILE A 66 -12.71 9.09 3.06
CA ILE A 66 -12.98 7.68 3.39
C ILE A 66 -12.89 7.46 4.90
N ASN A 67 -13.92 6.85 5.47
CA ASN A 67 -13.97 6.40 6.86
C ASN A 67 -14.34 4.91 6.88
N LEU A 68 -13.56 4.09 7.58
CA LEU A 68 -13.72 2.64 7.59
C LEU A 68 -13.13 2.06 8.87
N GLU A 69 -13.82 1.11 9.49
CA GLU A 69 -13.30 0.30 10.60
C GLU A 69 -13.38 -1.17 10.23
N VAL A 70 -12.31 -1.91 10.50
CA VAL A 70 -12.22 -3.36 10.31
C VAL A 70 -11.80 -3.98 11.62
N ASN A 71 -12.59 -4.96 12.07
CA ASN A 71 -12.33 -5.69 13.30
C ASN A 71 -11.54 -6.96 13.03
N GLU A 72 -10.92 -7.47 14.09
CA GLU A 72 -10.23 -8.74 14.07
C GLU A 72 -11.18 -9.87 13.65
N GLY A 73 -10.78 -10.64 12.63
CA GLY A 73 -11.59 -11.71 12.03
C GLY A 73 -12.48 -11.29 10.87
N ASP A 74 -12.59 -9.99 10.58
CA ASP A 74 -13.42 -9.51 9.46
C ASP A 74 -12.77 -9.82 8.11
N VAL A 75 -13.60 -10.23 7.15
CA VAL A 75 -13.23 -10.34 5.73
C VAL A 75 -13.83 -9.15 4.99
N LEU A 76 -12.98 -8.24 4.50
CA LEU A 76 -13.39 -7.04 3.77
C LEU A 76 -13.15 -7.17 2.27
N GLY A 77 -14.23 -7.12 1.48
CA GLY A 77 -14.16 -6.99 0.03
C GLY A 77 -14.22 -5.53 -0.43
N ILE A 78 -13.24 -5.08 -1.22
CA ILE A 78 -13.23 -3.74 -1.84
C ILE A 78 -13.51 -3.88 -3.34
N ILE A 79 -14.71 -3.49 -3.77
CA ILE A 79 -15.15 -3.58 -5.17
C ILE A 79 -15.48 -2.21 -5.75
N GLY A 80 -15.42 -2.08 -7.07
CA GLY A 80 -15.70 -0.84 -7.78
C GLY A 80 -15.06 -0.82 -9.18
N LYS A 81 -15.43 0.16 -10.00
CA LYS A 81 -14.90 0.31 -11.37
C LYS A 81 -13.38 0.58 -11.38
N ASN A 82 -12.76 0.43 -12.55
CA ASN A 82 -11.38 0.87 -12.75
C ASN A 82 -11.28 2.38 -12.50
N GLY A 83 -10.19 2.82 -11.85
CA GLY A 83 -10.02 4.21 -11.45
C GLY A 83 -10.76 4.62 -10.16
N ALA A 84 -11.56 3.75 -9.52
CA ALA A 84 -12.28 4.08 -8.29
C ALA A 84 -11.40 4.24 -7.03
N GLY A 85 -10.08 4.22 -7.15
CA GLY A 85 -9.17 4.41 -6.02
C GLY A 85 -8.78 3.15 -5.24
N LYS A 86 -9.29 1.97 -5.59
CA LYS A 86 -9.02 0.68 -4.88
C LYS A 86 -7.53 0.43 -4.65
N SER A 87 -6.71 0.46 -5.70
CA SER A 87 -5.26 0.25 -5.59
C SER A 87 -4.58 1.38 -4.80
N THR A 88 -5.13 2.59 -4.82
CA THR A 88 -4.62 3.68 -3.98
C THR A 88 -4.89 3.43 -2.50
N LEU A 89 -6.10 2.96 -2.15
CA LEU A 89 -6.45 2.58 -0.79
C LEU A 89 -5.53 1.46 -0.28
N LEU A 90 -5.35 0.40 -1.08
CA LEU A 90 -4.44 -0.70 -0.73
C LEU A 90 -2.98 -0.24 -0.57
N LYS A 91 -2.49 0.67 -1.44
CA LYS A 91 -1.15 1.28 -1.30
C LYS A 91 -0.99 2.10 -0.01
N ILE A 92 -2.04 2.77 0.45
CA ILE A 92 -2.01 3.52 1.71
C ILE A 92 -2.04 2.55 2.90
N LEU A 93 -2.91 1.54 2.88
CA LEU A 93 -2.99 0.53 3.93
C LEU A 93 -1.66 -0.23 4.07
N SER A 94 -1.03 -0.61 2.96
CA SER A 94 0.30 -1.23 2.92
C SER A 94 1.47 -0.28 3.22
N ARG A 95 1.19 0.99 3.53
CA ARG A 95 2.18 2.04 3.83
C ARG A 95 3.18 2.34 2.70
N ILE A 96 2.85 2.00 1.44
CA ILE A 96 3.65 2.36 0.26
C ILE A 96 3.52 3.84 -0.06
N THR A 97 2.34 4.42 0.15
CA THR A 97 2.13 5.86 -0.07
C THR A 97 1.41 6.48 1.12
N SER A 98 1.83 7.68 1.49
CA SER A 98 1.19 8.44 2.56
C SER A 98 -0.13 9.07 2.08
N PRO A 99 -1.13 9.20 2.96
CA PRO A 99 -2.34 9.96 2.66
C PRO A 99 -2.03 11.45 2.46
N THR A 100 -2.90 12.18 1.76
CA THR A 100 -2.82 13.65 1.69
C THR A 100 -3.51 14.30 2.90
N LYS A 101 -4.65 13.74 3.33
CA LYS A 101 -5.34 14.09 4.60
C LYS A 101 -5.84 12.82 5.27
N GLY A 102 -6.11 12.93 6.57
CA GLY A 102 -6.65 11.84 7.37
C GLY A 102 -5.58 10.94 7.96
N ILE A 103 -6.03 9.95 8.72
CA ILE A 103 -5.16 9.05 9.50
C ILE A 103 -5.62 7.61 9.28
N VAL A 104 -4.64 6.72 9.19
CA VAL A 104 -4.86 5.26 9.18
C VAL A 104 -4.15 4.68 10.39
N LYS A 105 -4.91 4.06 11.29
CA LYS A 105 -4.42 3.35 12.48
C LYS A 105 -4.54 1.86 12.24
N ILE A 106 -3.44 1.15 12.40
CA ILE A 106 -3.38 -0.31 12.20
C ILE A 106 -2.71 -0.93 13.43
N LYS A 107 -3.30 -1.99 13.97
CA LYS A 107 -2.70 -2.85 14.99
C LYS A 107 -2.12 -4.11 14.33
N GLY A 108 -0.85 -4.39 14.57
CA GLY A 108 -0.14 -5.54 13.98
C GLY A 108 0.65 -5.20 12.71
N LYS A 109 1.09 -6.24 12.00
CA LYS A 109 1.82 -6.14 10.73
C LYS A 109 0.84 -6.32 9.56
N ILE A 110 1.01 -5.54 8.49
CA ILE A 110 0.30 -5.75 7.22
C ILE A 110 1.25 -6.43 6.26
N ALA A 111 0.91 -7.67 5.88
CA ALA A 111 1.49 -8.33 4.72
C ALA A 111 0.62 -7.97 3.51
N SER A 112 1.17 -7.17 2.59
CA SER A 112 0.45 -6.78 1.38
C SER A 112 0.95 -7.63 0.22
N LEU A 113 0.14 -8.61 -0.21
CA LEU A 113 0.41 -9.39 -1.41
C LEU A 113 -0.04 -8.57 -2.62
N LEU A 114 0.78 -7.59 -3.01
CA LEU A 114 0.36 -6.55 -3.95
C LEU A 114 0.28 -7.05 -5.39
N GLU A 115 1.12 -8.02 -5.76
CA GLU A 115 1.11 -8.67 -7.07
C GLU A 115 1.59 -10.12 -6.93
N VAL A 116 0.88 -11.04 -7.58
CA VAL A 116 1.32 -12.43 -7.72
C VAL A 116 2.61 -12.41 -8.54
N GLY A 117 3.74 -12.76 -7.92
CA GLY A 117 5.06 -12.79 -8.56
C GLY A 117 6.01 -11.65 -8.16
N THR A 118 5.55 -10.58 -7.50
CA THR A 118 6.48 -9.57 -6.96
C THR A 118 7.19 -10.12 -5.73
N GLY A 119 8.53 -10.06 -5.72
CA GLY A 119 9.35 -10.55 -4.61
C GLY A 119 10.09 -11.85 -4.89
N PHE A 120 9.86 -12.49 -6.05
CA PHE A 120 10.67 -13.62 -6.49
C PHE A 120 11.97 -13.15 -7.13
N HIS A 121 13.08 -13.72 -6.67
CA HIS A 121 14.38 -13.59 -7.33
C HIS A 121 14.54 -14.75 -8.34
N PRO A 122 14.66 -14.46 -9.64
CA PRO A 122 14.60 -15.48 -10.70
C PRO A 122 15.78 -16.46 -10.67
N GLU A 123 16.93 -16.01 -10.19
CA GLU A 123 18.15 -16.83 -10.07
C GLU A 123 18.21 -17.66 -8.77
N LEU A 124 17.25 -17.44 -7.85
CA LEU A 124 17.16 -18.22 -6.61
C LEU A 124 16.22 -19.41 -6.80
N THR A 125 16.46 -20.46 -6.01
CA THR A 125 15.57 -21.62 -5.89
C THR A 125 14.23 -21.24 -5.25
N GLY A 126 13.22 -22.10 -5.38
CA GLY A 126 11.96 -21.95 -4.65
C GLY A 126 12.17 -21.84 -3.14
N ARG A 127 13.04 -22.69 -2.58
CA ARG A 127 13.39 -22.66 -1.15
C ARG A 127 13.99 -21.32 -0.72
N GLU A 128 14.98 -20.82 -1.45
CA GLU A 128 15.61 -19.52 -1.15
C GLU A 128 14.61 -18.37 -1.28
N ASN A 129 13.69 -18.45 -2.25
CA ASN A 129 12.60 -17.50 -2.39
C ASN A 129 11.62 -17.52 -1.21
N ILE A 130 11.36 -18.67 -0.58
CA ILE A 130 10.58 -18.74 0.67
C ILE A 130 11.27 -17.94 1.77
N TYR A 131 12.59 -18.12 1.96
CA TYR A 131 13.34 -17.36 2.95
C TYR A 131 13.37 -15.87 2.66
N LEU A 132 13.62 -15.49 1.40
CA LEU A 132 13.65 -14.10 0.97
C LEU A 132 12.29 -13.41 1.24
N ASN A 133 11.19 -14.02 0.80
CA ASN A 133 9.86 -13.45 0.98
C ASN A 133 9.45 -13.45 2.45
N GLY A 134 9.74 -14.51 3.21
CA GLY A 134 9.50 -14.54 4.65
C GLY A 134 10.22 -13.41 5.39
N ALA A 135 11.49 -13.16 5.06
CA ALA A 135 12.26 -12.05 5.63
C ALA A 135 11.69 -10.68 5.25
N VAL A 136 11.29 -10.49 3.99
CA VAL A 136 10.64 -9.24 3.51
C VAL A 136 9.31 -8.99 4.25
N LEU A 137 8.57 -10.04 4.57
CA LEU A 137 7.34 -9.98 5.38
C LEU A 137 7.62 -9.81 6.89
N GLY A 138 8.89 -9.77 7.29
CA GLY A 138 9.32 -9.52 8.66
C GLY A 138 9.21 -10.75 9.57
N MET A 139 9.32 -11.95 9.00
CA MET A 139 9.50 -13.20 9.74
C MET A 139 10.98 -13.40 10.08
N THR A 140 11.23 -13.97 11.25
CA THR A 140 12.54 -14.47 11.65
C THR A 140 12.86 -15.77 10.94
N LYS A 141 14.15 -16.09 10.77
CA LYS A 141 14.57 -17.37 10.19
C LYS A 141 13.90 -18.57 10.87
N ARG A 142 13.78 -18.53 12.21
CA ARG A 142 13.13 -19.60 12.99
C ARG A 142 11.64 -19.77 12.65
N GLU A 143 10.92 -18.67 12.47
CA GLU A 143 9.50 -18.73 12.07
C GLU A 143 9.34 -19.30 10.64
N ILE A 144 10.30 -19.01 9.76
CA ILE A 144 10.32 -19.57 8.40
C ILE A 144 10.62 -21.06 8.44
N ASP A 145 11.65 -21.48 9.19
CA ASP A 145 12.04 -22.88 9.35
C ASP A 145 10.86 -23.72 9.87
N GLN A 146 10.09 -23.20 10.82
CA GLN A 146 8.91 -23.88 11.39
C GLN A 146 7.75 -24.05 10.39
N LYS A 147 7.71 -23.25 9.32
CA LYS A 147 6.65 -23.25 8.32
C LYS A 147 7.10 -23.79 6.97
N LEU A 148 8.39 -24.10 6.82
CA LEU A 148 8.97 -24.41 5.51
C LEU A 148 8.28 -25.59 4.84
N ASP A 149 8.12 -26.71 5.57
CA ASP A 149 7.51 -27.93 5.04
C ASP A 149 6.02 -27.71 4.69
N GLU A 150 5.27 -26.99 5.54
CA GLU A 150 3.88 -26.60 5.30
C GLU A 150 3.74 -25.76 4.02
N ILE A 151 4.64 -24.80 3.81
CA ILE A 151 4.66 -23.95 2.61
C ILE A 151 4.96 -24.78 1.35
N ILE A 152 5.94 -25.69 1.45
CA ILE A 152 6.35 -26.56 0.34
C ILE A 152 5.20 -27.48 -0.06
N GLU A 153 4.57 -28.15 0.90
CA GLU A 153 3.41 -29.02 0.67
C GLU A 153 2.21 -28.26 0.10
N PHE A 154 1.88 -27.08 0.66
CA PHE A 154 0.79 -26.24 0.15
C PHE A 154 1.02 -25.79 -1.30
N SER A 155 2.28 -25.58 -1.68
CA SER A 155 2.65 -25.13 -3.02
C SER A 155 2.54 -26.21 -4.11
N GLY A 156 2.59 -27.50 -3.75
CA GLY A 156 2.52 -28.63 -4.69
C GLY A 156 3.70 -28.71 -5.69
N ILE A 157 4.83 -28.06 -5.38
CA ILE A 157 6.03 -28.00 -6.24
C ILE A 157 7.25 -28.64 -5.57
N GLU A 158 7.04 -29.63 -4.71
CA GLU A 158 8.09 -30.26 -3.89
C GLU A 158 9.27 -30.78 -4.72
N ARG A 159 8.98 -31.27 -5.94
CA ARG A 159 10.01 -31.77 -6.87
C ARG A 159 10.89 -30.67 -7.46
N TYR A 160 10.40 -29.43 -7.51
CA TYR A 160 11.06 -28.29 -8.14
C TYR A 160 11.54 -27.25 -7.12
N ILE A 161 11.37 -27.51 -5.83
CA ILE A 161 11.64 -26.53 -4.77
C ILE A 161 13.09 -26.04 -4.76
N ASP A 162 14.02 -26.91 -5.14
CA ASP A 162 15.45 -26.61 -5.22
C ASP A 162 15.90 -26.28 -6.66
N THR A 163 14.96 -25.95 -7.56
CA THR A 163 15.22 -25.47 -8.93
C THR A 163 15.09 -23.94 -9.00
N PRO A 164 15.97 -23.22 -9.71
CA PRO A 164 15.82 -21.78 -9.94
C PRO A 164 14.50 -21.43 -10.64
N VAL A 165 13.83 -20.37 -10.17
CA VAL A 165 12.48 -19.98 -10.63
C VAL A 165 12.40 -19.66 -12.13
N LYS A 166 13.50 -19.24 -12.75
CA LYS A 166 13.56 -18.88 -14.17
C LYS A 166 13.58 -20.07 -15.14
N ARG A 167 13.72 -21.30 -14.66
CA ARG A 167 13.83 -22.50 -15.51
C ARG A 167 12.50 -23.20 -15.75
#